data_AF-A0A1R2C7V1-F1
#
_entry.id   AF-A0A1R2C7V1-F1
#
_cell.length_a   1.000
_cell.length_b   1.000
_cell.length_c   1.000
_cell.angle_alpha   90.00
_cell.angle_beta   90.00
_cell.angle_gamma   90.00
#
_symmetry.space_group_name_H-M   'P 1'
#
loop_
_entity.id
_entity.type
_entity.pdbx_description
1 polymer ?
#
loop_
_entity_poly.entity_id
_entity_poly.type
_entity_poly.pdbx_seq_one_letter_code
_entity_poly.pdbx_strand_id
1 'polypeptide(L)'
;MVVSFIVLAIYFTDFVSGVFLDFKVVSNTNCWIVGPTTTGKYAIKHDTAYGWVTDLLDAEWIWDYNLNTALGYGVVTKHFYIAGVVNSGTFRIAADDTFTTYINGIDANCKSLVYTFGLTNGVFCDVKSYLRSGMNVLVVSVLNTGGYAGVMFKLEVTSNY
;
A
#
# COMPACT_ATOMS: atom_id res chain seq x y z
N MET A 1 43.14 -55.10 8.81
CA MET A 1 41.96 -54.79 9.64
C MET A 1 41.61 -53.33 9.36
N VAL A 2 40.67 -53.07 8.46
CA VAL A 2 40.30 -51.71 8.02
C VAL A 2 39.02 -51.32 8.74
N VAL A 3 39.10 -50.30 9.59
CA VAL A 3 37.94 -49.78 10.32
C VAL A 3 37.20 -48.83 9.38
N SER A 4 35.97 -49.22 9.01
CA SER A 4 35.08 -48.41 8.18
C SER A 4 34.34 -47.40 9.06
N PHE A 5 34.42 -46.11 8.71
CA PHE A 5 33.66 -45.06 9.38
C PHE A 5 32.35 -44.81 8.60
N ILE A 6 31.23 -45.16 9.21
CA ILE A 6 29.90 -44.81 8.72
C ILE A 6 29.60 -43.38 9.17
N VAL A 7 29.51 -42.44 8.23
CA VAL A 7 29.03 -41.08 8.49
C VAL A 7 27.51 -41.11 8.45
N LEU A 8 26.88 -40.94 9.62
CA LEU A 8 25.44 -40.83 9.75
C LEU A 8 25.02 -39.39 9.43
N ALA A 9 24.50 -39.13 8.24
CA ALA A 9 23.90 -37.85 7.90
C ALA A 9 22.50 -37.76 8.54
N ILE A 10 22.38 -36.96 9.59
CA ILE A 10 21.10 -36.66 10.24
C ILE A 10 20.46 -35.52 9.43
N TYR A 11 19.43 -35.83 8.65
CA TYR A 11 18.57 -34.81 8.04
C TYR A 11 17.67 -34.25 9.14
N PHE A 12 17.97 -33.03 9.60
CA PHE A 12 17.02 -32.24 10.39
C PHE A 12 15.91 -31.77 9.46
N THR A 13 14.75 -32.40 9.53
CA THR A 13 13.51 -31.81 9.02
C THR A 13 13.06 -30.79 10.04
N ASP A 14 13.39 -29.52 9.81
CA ASP A 14 12.81 -28.42 10.59
C ASP A 14 11.31 -28.38 10.27
N PHE A 15 10.48 -28.75 11.24
CA PHE A 15 9.05 -28.46 11.19
C PHE A 15 8.88 -26.97 11.43
N VAL A 16 8.74 -26.19 10.35
CA VAL A 16 8.32 -24.80 10.44
C VAL A 16 6.82 -24.79 10.74
N SER A 17 6.45 -24.91 12.02
CA SER A 17 5.11 -24.52 12.45
C SER A 17 5.03 -23.00 12.35
N GLY A 18 4.35 -22.48 11.33
CA GLY A 18 4.15 -21.04 11.15
C GLY A 18 2.67 -20.69 11.08
N VAL A 19 2.30 -19.53 11.61
CA VAL A 19 0.96 -18.96 11.40
C VAL A 19 1.01 -18.14 10.12
N PHE A 20 0.22 -18.57 9.13
CA PHE A 20 -0.01 -17.77 7.92
C PHE A 20 -0.98 -16.65 8.24
N LEU A 21 -0.54 -15.41 7.98
CA LEU A 21 -1.34 -14.21 8.18
C LEU A 21 -1.63 -13.58 6.82
N ASP A 22 -2.88 -13.15 6.63
CA ASP A 22 -3.36 -12.36 5.50
C ASP A 22 -4.05 -11.12 6.06
N PHE A 23 -3.63 -9.94 5.62
CA PHE A 23 -4.23 -8.69 6.03
C PHE A 23 -4.16 -7.62 4.94
N LYS A 24 -5.03 -6.61 5.10
CA LYS A 24 -5.19 -5.51 4.17
C LYS A 24 -4.85 -4.18 4.83
N VAL A 25 -4.21 -3.29 4.08
CA VAL A 25 -4.03 -1.89 4.45
C VAL A 25 -4.73 -1.05 3.39
N VAL A 26 -5.76 -0.31 3.80
CA VAL A 26 -6.67 0.41 2.89
C VAL A 26 -6.66 1.90 3.15
N SER A 27 -6.99 2.68 2.12
CA SER A 27 -7.31 4.10 2.26
C SER A 27 -8.62 4.27 3.04
N ASN A 28 -8.58 5.04 4.11
CA ASN A 28 -9.73 5.39 4.93
C ASN A 28 -9.41 6.62 5.79
N THR A 29 -10.35 7.03 6.64
CA THR A 29 -10.19 8.20 7.51
C THR A 29 -9.10 8.07 8.59
N ASN A 30 -8.49 6.88 8.75
CA ASN A 30 -7.32 6.69 9.61
C ASN A 30 -5.99 6.94 8.88
N CYS A 31 -6.01 7.44 7.64
CA CYS A 31 -4.81 7.91 6.95
C CYS A 31 -4.48 9.34 7.37
N TRP A 32 -3.20 9.67 7.53
CA TRP A 32 -2.76 11.05 7.71
C TRP A 32 -2.56 11.70 6.35
N ILE A 33 -2.96 12.96 6.17
CA ILE A 33 -2.75 13.71 4.93
C ILE A 33 -2.22 15.11 5.21
N VAL A 34 -1.21 15.50 4.44
CA VAL A 34 -0.81 16.90 4.21
C VAL A 34 -1.25 17.23 2.79
N GLY A 35 -2.25 18.08 2.64
CA GLY A 35 -2.91 18.35 1.37
C GLY A 35 -2.61 19.76 0.86
N PRO A 36 -3.07 20.09 -0.36
CA PRO A 36 -2.93 21.44 -0.90
C PRO A 36 -3.64 22.51 -0.04
N THR A 37 -4.61 22.10 0.80
CA THR A 37 -5.36 23.00 1.67
C THR A 37 -5.17 22.75 3.17
N THR A 38 -4.32 21.78 3.55
CA THR A 38 -4.11 21.42 4.96
C THR A 38 -2.65 21.13 5.28
N THR A 39 -2.18 21.61 6.44
CA THR A 39 -0.82 21.38 6.93
C THR A 39 -0.66 20.04 7.65
N GLY A 40 -1.70 19.20 7.70
CA GLY A 40 -1.67 17.90 8.37
C GLY A 40 -2.94 17.63 9.17
N LYS A 41 -3.64 16.55 8.83
CA LYS A 41 -4.78 16.02 9.59
C LYS A 41 -5.08 14.58 9.17
N TYR A 42 -6.07 13.97 9.82
CA TYR A 42 -6.68 12.76 9.28
C TYR A 42 -7.40 13.06 7.97
N ALA A 43 -7.20 12.21 6.98
CA ALA A 43 -7.89 12.26 5.71
C ALA A 43 -9.39 12.11 5.96
N ILE A 44 -10.18 12.74 5.09
CA ILE A 44 -11.63 12.59 5.15
C ILE A 44 -12.09 11.75 3.96
N LYS A 45 -13.23 11.09 4.14
CA LYS A 45 -13.93 10.45 3.02
C LYS A 45 -14.32 11.51 2.00
N HIS A 46 -13.97 11.25 0.75
CA HIS A 46 -14.33 12.08 -0.39
C HIS A 46 -15.50 11.41 -1.12
N ASP A 47 -16.50 12.19 -1.48
CA ASP A 47 -17.62 11.70 -2.29
C ASP A 47 -17.13 11.34 -3.69
N THR A 48 -17.54 10.19 -4.21
CA THR A 48 -17.09 9.75 -5.54
C THR A 48 -17.49 10.77 -6.60
N ALA A 49 -16.50 11.31 -7.32
CA ALA A 49 -16.73 12.25 -8.41
C ALA A 49 -17.16 11.53 -9.70
N TYR A 50 -17.73 12.28 -10.65
CA TYR A 50 -18.13 11.73 -11.95
C TYR A 50 -16.93 11.10 -12.68
N GLY A 51 -17.10 9.87 -13.16
CA GLY A 51 -16.05 9.12 -13.87
C GLY A 51 -15.11 8.33 -12.97
N TRP A 52 -15.16 8.52 -11.65
CA TRP A 52 -14.42 7.68 -10.69
C TRP A 52 -15.13 6.34 -10.57
N VAL A 53 -14.55 5.31 -11.20
CA VAL A 53 -15.10 3.95 -11.25
C VAL A 53 -14.24 2.94 -10.50
N THR A 54 -13.08 3.35 -9.97
CA THR A 54 -12.27 2.49 -9.12
C THR A 54 -13.05 2.08 -7.87
N ASP A 55 -13.11 0.77 -7.64
CA ASP A 55 -13.75 0.17 -6.48
C ASP A 55 -12.82 -0.91 -5.90
N LEU A 56 -12.09 -0.54 -4.85
CA LEU A 56 -11.26 -1.46 -4.09
C LEU A 56 -11.99 -1.80 -2.80
N LEU A 57 -12.43 -3.06 -2.68
CA LEU A 57 -13.15 -3.53 -1.50
C LEU A 57 -12.44 -3.12 -0.19
N ASP A 58 -13.24 -2.59 0.75
CA ASP A 58 -12.85 -2.06 2.06
C ASP A 58 -12.07 -0.73 2.04
N ALA A 59 -11.77 -0.17 0.86
CA ALA A 59 -11.09 1.11 0.70
C ALA A 59 -12.08 2.23 0.37
N GLU A 60 -11.71 3.45 0.76
CA GLU A 60 -12.48 4.66 0.51
C GLU A 60 -11.67 5.62 -0.36
N TRP A 61 -12.36 6.38 -1.21
CA TRP A 61 -11.80 7.60 -1.76
C TRP A 61 -11.58 8.58 -0.61
N ILE A 62 -10.34 9.03 -0.46
CA ILE A 62 -9.97 9.97 0.59
C ILE A 62 -9.21 11.17 0.03
N TRP A 63 -9.35 12.29 0.72
CA TRP A 63 -8.59 13.50 0.43
C TRP A 63 -8.48 14.41 1.67
N ASP A 64 -7.95 15.62 1.51
CA ASP A 64 -7.84 16.60 2.59
C ASP A 64 -9.15 17.35 2.83
N TYR A 65 -9.96 17.57 1.79
CA TYR A 65 -11.27 18.19 1.88
C TYR A 65 -12.21 17.56 0.85
N ASN A 66 -13.51 17.51 1.15
CA ASN A 66 -14.47 16.81 0.31
C ASN A 66 -14.76 17.70 -0.90
N LEU A 67 -14.72 17.13 -2.10
CA LEU A 67 -14.87 17.87 -3.36
C LEU A 67 -13.81 18.99 -3.52
N ASN A 68 -12.62 18.82 -2.95
CA ASN A 68 -11.55 19.80 -3.08
C ASN A 68 -11.05 19.87 -4.53
N THR A 69 -10.86 21.08 -5.02
CA THR A 69 -10.32 21.36 -6.35
C THR A 69 -9.00 22.14 -6.36
N ALA A 70 -8.40 22.35 -5.19
CA ALA A 70 -7.15 23.06 -5.05
C ALA A 70 -6.00 22.30 -5.73
N LEU A 71 -5.23 23.02 -6.54
CA LEU A 71 -4.05 22.51 -7.24
C LEU A 71 -2.91 22.23 -6.25
N GLY A 72 -2.11 21.22 -6.57
CA GLY A 72 -0.89 20.89 -5.83
C GLY A 72 -0.86 19.48 -5.26
N TYR A 73 0.08 19.25 -4.35
CA TYR A 73 0.34 17.92 -3.81
C TYR A 73 -0.51 17.61 -2.59
N GLY A 74 -1.06 16.41 -2.55
CA GLY A 74 -1.54 15.73 -1.36
C GLY A 74 -0.67 14.53 -1.04
N VAL A 75 -0.09 14.51 0.16
CA VAL A 75 0.76 13.42 0.65
C VAL A 75 0.00 12.65 1.72
N VAL A 76 -0.43 11.44 1.38
CA VAL A 76 -1.16 10.52 2.27
C VAL A 76 -0.19 9.53 2.88
N THR A 77 -0.24 9.36 4.21
CA THR A 77 0.63 8.47 4.98
C THR A 77 -0.20 7.46 5.76
N LYS A 78 0.20 6.18 5.72
CA LYS A 78 -0.40 5.09 6.49
C LYS A 78 0.70 4.25 7.15
N HIS A 79 0.61 4.11 8.46
CA HIS A 79 1.47 3.22 9.24
C HIS A 79 0.77 1.87 9.42
N PHE A 80 1.53 0.79 9.36
CA PHE A 80 1.03 -0.57 9.58
C PHE A 80 2.16 -1.48 10.07
N TYR A 81 1.78 -2.59 10.70
CA TYR A 81 2.71 -3.58 11.23
C TYR A 81 2.55 -4.91 10.50
N ILE A 82 3.67 -5.55 10.15
CA ILE A 82 3.69 -6.88 9.55
C ILE A 82 4.34 -7.85 10.53
N ALA A 83 3.58 -8.82 11.04
CA ALA A 83 4.13 -9.86 11.88
C ALA A 83 4.81 -10.95 11.03
N GLY A 84 5.99 -11.40 11.43
CA GLY A 84 6.71 -12.47 10.76
C GLY A 84 7.37 -12.06 9.44
N VAL A 85 7.72 -13.04 8.62
CA VAL A 85 8.40 -12.87 7.33
C VAL A 85 7.39 -12.58 6.23
N VAL A 86 7.64 -11.54 5.43
CA VAL A 86 6.78 -11.13 4.32
C VAL A 86 6.84 -12.15 3.18
N ASN A 87 5.69 -12.67 2.77
CA ASN A 87 5.55 -13.62 1.67
C ASN A 87 5.11 -12.94 0.37
N SER A 88 4.19 -11.97 0.44
CA SER A 88 3.70 -11.20 -0.71
C SER A 88 3.34 -9.76 -0.32
N GLY A 89 3.25 -8.88 -1.32
CA GLY A 89 2.77 -7.51 -1.17
C GLY A 89 2.15 -7.01 -2.47
N THR A 90 0.83 -7.07 -2.58
CA THR A 90 0.08 -6.65 -3.76
C THR A 90 -0.57 -5.30 -3.49
N PHE A 91 -0.13 -4.26 -4.19
CA PHE A 91 -0.68 -2.91 -4.05
C PHE A 91 -1.57 -2.56 -5.24
N ARG A 92 -2.77 -2.05 -4.96
CA ARG A 92 -3.69 -1.47 -5.93
C ARG A 92 -4.00 -0.05 -5.57
N ILE A 93 -4.00 0.83 -6.55
CA ILE A 93 -4.17 2.27 -6.33
C ILE A 93 -4.79 2.96 -7.54
N ALA A 94 -5.64 3.94 -7.27
CA ALA A 94 -6.06 4.94 -8.24
C ALA A 94 -6.01 6.33 -7.61
N ALA A 95 -5.76 7.33 -8.43
CA ALA A 95 -5.77 8.72 -8.05
C ALA A 95 -6.39 9.61 -9.13
N ASP A 96 -6.81 10.78 -8.67
CA ASP A 96 -7.15 11.94 -9.48
C ASP A 96 -6.25 13.11 -9.02
N ASP A 97 -5.20 13.50 -9.75
CA ASP A 97 -4.81 13.04 -11.09
C ASP A 97 -3.71 11.95 -11.06
N THR A 98 -2.52 12.30 -10.57
CA THR A 98 -1.32 11.46 -10.72
C THR A 98 -0.79 11.04 -9.37
N PHE A 99 -0.05 9.93 -9.28
CA PHE A 99 0.49 9.47 -8.00
C PHE A 99 1.89 8.88 -8.11
N THR A 100 2.63 8.94 -7.00
CA THR A 100 3.85 8.18 -6.76
C THR A 100 3.80 7.58 -5.36
N THR A 101 4.14 6.30 -5.27
CA THR A 101 4.10 5.54 -4.01
C THR A 101 5.49 5.32 -3.45
N TYR A 102 5.63 5.53 -2.15
CA TYR A 102 6.82 5.23 -1.39
C TYR A 102 6.49 4.27 -0.25
N ILE A 103 7.33 3.28 -0.03
CA ILE A 103 7.21 2.37 1.10
C ILE A 103 8.53 2.41 1.86
N ASN A 104 8.47 2.63 3.17
CA ASN A 104 9.64 2.76 4.04
C ASN A 104 10.66 3.82 3.54
N GLY A 105 10.17 4.89 2.91
CA GLY A 105 10.98 5.98 2.38
C GLY A 105 11.59 5.73 0.99
N ILE A 106 11.29 4.60 0.35
CA ILE A 106 11.83 4.20 -0.96
C ILE A 106 10.74 4.29 -2.01
N ASP A 107 11.03 4.82 -3.21
CA ASP A 107 10.12 4.76 -4.37
C ASP A 107 9.81 3.29 -4.68
N ALA A 108 8.54 2.91 -4.51
CA ALA A 108 8.06 1.54 -4.63
C ALA A 108 7.84 1.11 -6.09
N ASN A 109 8.32 1.90 -7.06
CA ASN A 109 8.13 1.74 -8.49
C ASN A 109 6.64 1.58 -8.89
N CYS A 110 5.77 2.22 -8.12
CA CYS A 110 4.32 2.22 -8.32
C CYS A 110 3.83 3.66 -8.46
N LYS A 111 3.70 4.11 -9.71
CA LYS A 111 3.38 5.49 -10.06
C LYS A 111 2.64 5.56 -11.39
N SER A 112 1.83 6.61 -11.55
CA SER A 112 1.17 6.95 -12.81
C SER A 112 1.29 8.45 -13.04
N LEU A 113 1.62 8.84 -14.28
CA LEU A 113 1.65 10.24 -14.74
C LEU A 113 0.34 10.66 -15.42
N VAL A 114 -0.67 9.80 -15.40
CA VAL A 114 -2.01 10.05 -15.93
C VAL A 114 -3.06 9.67 -14.89
N TYR A 115 -4.26 10.21 -15.04
CA TYR A 115 -5.41 9.87 -14.20
C TYR A 115 -5.72 8.38 -14.23
N THR A 116 -6.04 7.82 -13.07
CA THR A 116 -6.27 6.37 -12.89
C THR A 116 -7.61 6.04 -12.23
N PHE A 117 -8.37 7.05 -11.79
CA PHE A 117 -9.72 6.91 -11.24
C PHE A 117 -10.71 6.19 -12.19
N GLY A 118 -10.41 6.18 -13.50
CA GLY A 118 -11.18 5.50 -14.54
C GLY A 118 -10.95 3.98 -14.61
N LEU A 119 -10.04 3.43 -13.81
CA LEU A 119 -9.70 2.00 -13.80
C LEU A 119 -10.44 1.30 -12.67
N THR A 120 -11.38 0.40 -12.99
CA THR A 120 -12.19 -0.32 -11.98
C THR A 120 -11.34 -0.99 -10.90
N ASN A 121 -10.21 -1.60 -11.27
CA ASN A 121 -9.31 -2.30 -10.35
C ASN A 121 -8.09 -1.48 -9.91
N GLY A 122 -8.00 -0.21 -10.33
CA GLY A 122 -6.80 0.61 -10.17
C GLY A 122 -5.57 0.06 -10.91
N VAL A 123 -4.43 0.71 -10.69
CA VAL A 123 -3.10 0.23 -11.10
C VAL A 123 -2.64 -0.86 -10.14
N PHE A 124 -2.12 -1.97 -10.68
CA PHE A 124 -1.57 -3.07 -9.91
C PHE A 124 -0.04 -2.96 -9.81
N CYS A 125 0.51 -3.17 -8.62
CA CYS A 125 1.94 -3.13 -8.34
C CYS A 125 2.33 -4.27 -7.38
N ASP A 126 3.39 -5.02 -7.72
CA ASP A 126 4.07 -5.88 -6.75
C ASP A 126 5.05 -5.03 -5.94
N VAL A 127 4.84 -4.97 -4.63
CA VAL A 127 5.62 -4.16 -3.70
C VAL A 127 6.30 -4.99 -2.61
N LYS A 128 6.33 -6.32 -2.73
CA LYS A 128 6.91 -7.21 -1.72
C LYS A 128 8.32 -6.79 -1.29
N SER A 129 9.17 -6.43 -2.25
CA SER A 129 10.59 -6.09 -2.01
C SER A 129 10.78 -4.81 -1.18
N TYR A 130 9.75 -3.98 -1.02
CA TYR A 130 9.80 -2.75 -0.23
C TYR A 130 9.25 -2.93 1.19
N LEU A 131 8.58 -4.07 1.46
CA LEU A 131 8.02 -4.40 2.76
C LEU A 131 9.07 -5.08 3.65
N ARG A 132 8.90 -4.93 4.96
CA ARG A 132 9.72 -5.60 5.97
C ARG A 132 8.87 -6.15 7.11
N SER A 133 9.43 -7.10 7.86
CA SER A 133 8.85 -7.46 9.16
C SER A 133 8.85 -6.25 10.10
N GLY A 134 7.82 -6.14 10.94
CA GLY A 134 7.65 -5.04 11.87
C GLY A 134 6.94 -3.82 11.29
N MET A 135 7.33 -2.63 11.76
CA MET A 135 6.69 -1.36 11.36
C MET A 135 7.06 -0.94 9.93
N ASN A 136 6.02 -0.66 9.15
CA ASN A 136 6.10 -0.15 7.79
C ASN A 136 5.35 1.17 7.65
N VAL A 137 5.78 1.98 6.69
CA VAL A 137 5.13 3.24 6.33
C VAL A 137 4.85 3.23 4.83
N LEU A 138 3.58 3.36 4.45
CA LEU A 138 3.13 3.61 3.09
C LEU A 138 2.87 5.11 2.93
N VAL A 139 3.48 5.73 1.93
CA VAL A 139 3.25 7.12 1.56
C VAL A 139 2.82 7.17 0.11
N VAL A 140 1.75 7.91 -0.19
CA VAL A 140 1.31 8.19 -1.54
C VAL A 140 1.33 9.70 -1.74
N SER A 141 2.16 10.16 -2.67
CA SER A 141 2.16 11.54 -3.13
C SER A 141 1.28 11.65 -4.36
N VAL A 142 0.20 12.41 -4.26
CA VAL A 142 -0.77 12.66 -5.32
C VAL A 142 -0.64 14.10 -5.77
N LEU A 143 -0.59 14.35 -7.08
CA LEU A 143 -0.62 15.71 -7.63
C LEU A 143 -1.97 15.95 -8.28
N ASN A 144 -2.70 16.95 -7.79
CA ASN A 144 -3.87 17.53 -8.45
C ASN A 144 -3.42 18.62 -9.43
N THR A 145 -3.73 18.41 -10.70
CA THR A 145 -3.46 19.33 -11.82
C THR A 145 -4.71 20.11 -12.24
N GLY A 146 -5.89 19.76 -11.74
CA GLY A 146 -7.13 20.50 -11.88
C GLY A 146 -8.37 19.65 -11.64
N GLY A 147 -9.48 20.30 -11.27
CA GLY A 147 -10.71 19.55 -10.93
C GLY A 147 -10.63 18.88 -9.56
N TYR A 148 -11.47 17.88 -9.33
CA TYR A 148 -11.52 17.16 -8.05
C TYR A 148 -10.27 16.32 -7.85
N ALA A 149 -9.93 16.05 -6.59
CA ALA A 149 -8.77 15.23 -6.25
C ALA A 149 -9.09 14.19 -5.20
N GLY A 150 -8.43 13.05 -5.30
CA GLY A 150 -8.59 11.96 -4.36
C GLY A 150 -7.66 10.81 -4.66
N VAL A 151 -7.57 9.90 -3.68
CA VAL A 151 -6.86 8.64 -3.84
C VAL A 151 -7.64 7.51 -3.17
N MET A 152 -7.63 6.35 -3.82
CA MET A 152 -8.10 5.10 -3.25
C MET A 152 -6.99 4.06 -3.39
N PHE A 153 -6.66 3.34 -2.33
CA PHE A 153 -5.67 2.29 -2.38
C PHE A 153 -5.98 1.10 -1.47
N LYS A 154 -5.45 -0.05 -1.84
CA LYS A 154 -5.46 -1.30 -1.07
C LYS A 154 -4.12 -2.01 -1.24
N LEU A 155 -3.47 -2.32 -0.13
CA LEU A 155 -2.33 -3.22 -0.04
C LEU A 155 -2.77 -4.54 0.60
N GLU A 156 -2.56 -5.65 -0.09
CA GLU A 156 -2.78 -7.01 0.40
C GLU A 156 -1.42 -7.63 0.71
N VAL A 157 -1.24 -8.09 1.95
CA VAL A 157 0.04 -8.67 2.43
C VAL A 157 -0.22 -10.04 3.01
N THR A 158 0.64 -10.98 2.65
CA THR A 158 0.73 -12.26 3.36
C THR A 158 2.07 -12.37 4.07
N SER A 159 2.08 -12.98 5.25
CA SER A 159 3.28 -13.23 6.04
C SER A 159 3.21 -14.53 6.82
N ASN A 160 4.37 -15.05 7.23
CA ASN A 160 4.48 -16.24 8.09
C ASN A 160 5.21 -15.86 9.38
N TYR A 161 4.57 -16.12 10.51
CA TYR A 161 5.16 -16.00 11.85
C TYR A 161 5.53 -17.36 12.42
#